data_AF-A0A0W1ATQ6-F1
#
_entry.id   AF-A0A0W1ATQ6-F1
#
_cell.length_a   1.000
_cell.length_b   1.000
_cell.length_c   1.000
_cell.angle_alpha   90.00
_cell.angle_beta   90.00
_cell.angle_gamma   90.00
#
_symmetry.space_group_name_H-M   'P 1'
#
loop_
_entity.id
_entity.type
_entity.pdbx_description
1 polymer ?
#
loop_
_entity_poly.entity_id
_entity_poly.type
_entity_poly.pdbx_seq_one_letter_code
_entity_poly.pdbx_strand_id
1 'polypeptide(L)' 'MDLAVFGQMFLNGGIYNGVRFLSPITVKEMTRNQIPGVSSQYRDEVFSEAYWGYRWAINGTKRDGGDLFSPEAI' A
#
# COMPACT_ATOMS: atom_id res chain seq x y z
N MET A 1 3.85 -6.57 17.66
CA MET A 1 2.60 -7.35 17.47
C MET A 1 1.51 -6.48 16.85
N ASP A 2 1.28 -5.28 17.39
CA ASP A 2 0.21 -4.37 16.96
C ASP A 2 0.25 -4.00 15.48
N LEU A 3 1.43 -3.78 14.91
CA LEU A 3 1.57 -3.47 13.48
C LEU A 3 1.10 -4.64 12.59
N ALA A 4 1.34 -5.89 12.99
CA ALA A 4 0.86 -7.05 12.26
C ALA A 4 -0.67 -7.18 12.36
N VAL A 5 -1.24 -6.87 13.52
CA VAL A 5 -2.71 -6.81 13.72
C VAL A 5 -3.34 -5.72 12.85
N PHE A 6 -2.74 -4.54 12.82
CA PHE A 6 -3.17 -3.43 11.97
C PHE A 6 -3.09 -3.81 10.48
N GLY A 7 -1.98 -4.39 10.04
CA GLY A 7 -1.84 -4.90 8.67
C GLY A 7 -2.88 -5.96 8.34
N GLN A 8 -3.10 -6.94 9.24
CA GLN A 8 -4.10 -7.98 9.06
C GLN A 8 -5.52 -7.41 8.95
N MET A 9 -5.85 -6.34 9.70
CA MET A 9 -7.13 -5.65 9.59
C MET A 9 -7.37 -5.08 8.18
N PHE A 10 -6.33 -4.49 7.55
CA PHE A 10 -6.40 -4.04 6.16
C PHE A 10 -6.50 -5.21 5.17
N LEU A 11 -5.70 -6.27 5.35
CA LEU A 11 -5.77 -7.48 4.52
C LEU A 11 -7.16 -8.14 4.56
N ASN A 12 -7.85 -8.04 5.69
CA ASN A 12 -9.20 -8.54 5.89
C ASN A 12 -10.31 -7.55 5.44
N GLY A 13 -9.97 -6.49 4.73
CA GLY A 13 -10.96 -5.51 4.24
C GLY A 13 -11.62 -4.67 5.34
N GLY A 14 -10.90 -4.42 6.44
CA GLY A 14 -11.34 -3.53 7.52
C GLY A 14 -11.81 -4.24 8.79
N ILE A 15 -11.65 -5.57 8.87
CA ILE A 15 -12.16 -6.41 9.96
C ILE A 15 -11.01 -7.10 10.69
N TYR A 16 -11.01 -7.05 12.02
CA TYR A 16 -10.13 -7.86 12.84
C TYR A 16 -10.91 -8.46 14.01
N ASN A 17 -10.74 -9.75 14.27
CA ASN A 17 -11.49 -10.50 15.29
C ASN A 17 -13.01 -10.29 15.25
N GLY A 18 -13.59 -10.26 14.05
CA GLY A 18 -15.04 -10.08 13.84
C GLY A 18 -15.54 -8.64 14.04
N VAL A 19 -14.69 -7.72 14.48
CA VAL A 19 -15.04 -6.30 14.64
C VAL A 19 -14.67 -5.52 13.37
N ARG A 20 -15.62 -4.74 12.86
CA ARG A 20 -15.40 -3.84 11.72
C ARG A 20 -14.87 -2.49 12.21
N PHE A 21 -13.67 -2.14 11.77
CA PHE A 21 -13.07 -0.82 12.00
C PHE A 21 -13.25 0.10 10.80
N LEU A 22 -13.12 -0.46 9.60
CA LEU A 22 -13.29 0.26 8.33
C LEU A 22 -14.29 -0.48 7.44
N SER A 23 -14.99 0.28 6.59
CA SER A 23 -15.76 -0.33 5.52
C SER A 23 -14.80 -0.93 4.47
N PRO A 24 -15.20 -1.98 3.74
CA PRO A 24 -14.33 -2.55 2.69
C PRO A 24 -14.07 -1.53 1.57
N ILE A 25 -15.01 -0.61 1.32
CA ILE A 25 -14.84 0.48 0.35
C ILE A 25 -13.77 1.46 0.85
N THR A 26 -13.75 1.78 2.14
CA THR A 26 -12.71 2.64 2.73
C THR A 26 -11.34 2.01 2.58
N VAL A 27 -11.18 0.73 2.90
CA VAL A 27 -9.90 0.02 2.72
C VAL A 27 -9.47 0.08 1.25
N LYS A 28 -10.38 -0.24 0.33
CA LYS A 28 -10.10 -0.20 -1.12
C LYS A 28 -9.61 1.18 -1.59
N GLU A 29 -10.25 2.27 -1.16
CA GLU A 29 -9.84 3.61 -1.56
C GLU A 29 -8.53 4.04 -0.90
N MET A 30 -8.28 3.64 0.36
CA MET A 30 -7.00 3.93 1.03
C MET A 30 -5.82 3.22 0.36
N THR A 31 -6.03 2.00 -0.16
CA THR A 31 -5.01 1.18 -0.82
C THR A 31 -5.07 1.25 -2.35
N ARG A 32 -5.76 2.25 -2.91
CA ARG A 32 -5.74 2.55 -4.33
C ARG A 32 -4.70 3.63 -4.60
N ASN A 33 -4.06 3.60 -5.76
CA ASN A 33 -3.25 4.74 -6.20
C ASN A 33 -4.14 5.96 -6.47
N GLN A 34 -3.94 7.01 -5.67
CA GLN A 34 -4.70 8.26 -5.71
C GLN A 34 -4.00 9.36 -6.51
N ILE A 35 -2.76 9.15 -6.96
CA ILE A 35 -1.98 10.14 -7.72
C ILE A 35 -1.36 9.57 -9.01
N PRO A 36 -2.16 8.98 -9.94
CA PRO A 36 -1.63 8.50 -11.22
C PRO A 36 -0.87 9.59 -11.99
N GLY A 37 0.28 9.25 -12.56
CA GLY A 37 1.13 10.17 -13.32
C GLY A 37 1.89 11.22 -12.50
N VAL A 38 1.72 11.26 -11.18
CA VAL A 38 2.50 12.17 -10.32
C VAL A 38 3.84 11.54 -10.02
N SER A 39 4.93 12.18 -10.46
CA SER A 39 6.29 11.72 -10.21
C SER A 39 6.72 11.92 -8.76
N SER A 40 7.79 11.25 -8.37
CA SER A 40 8.45 11.49 -7.07
C SER A 40 9.95 11.38 -7.20
N GLN A 41 10.66 12.00 -6.26
CA GLN A 41 12.09 11.87 -6.10
C GLN A 41 12.39 11.37 -4.69
N TYR A 42 13.24 10.36 -4.56
CA TYR A 42 13.72 9.87 -3.29
C TYR A 42 15.24 9.69 -3.37
N ARG A 43 15.97 10.42 -2.54
CA ARG A 43 17.45 10.52 -2.63
C ARG A 43 17.86 10.93 -4.05
N ASP A 44 18.69 10.13 -4.70
CA ASP A 44 19.24 10.39 -6.04
C ASP A 44 18.40 9.74 -7.16
N GLU A 45 17.27 9.10 -6.83
CA GLU A 45 16.40 8.43 -7.80
C GLU A 45 15.13 9.23 -8.10
N VAL A 46 14.73 9.26 -9.37
CA VAL A 46 13.49 9.86 -9.86
C VAL A 46 12.59 8.76 -10.41
N PHE A 47 11.36 8.73 -9.92
CA PHE A 47 10.33 7.81 -10.37
C PHE A 47 9.29 8.57 -11.18
N SER A 48 8.96 8.04 -12.36
CA SER A 48 7.93 8.61 -13.23
C SER A 48 6.56 8.66 -12.55
N GLU A 49 6.30 7.76 -11.60
CA GLU A 49 5.09 7.75 -10.80
C GLU A 49 5.38 7.37 -9.35
N ALA A 50 4.69 8.01 -8.41
CA ALA A 50 4.91 7.89 -6.98
C ALA A 50 4.17 6.71 -6.31
N TYR A 51 3.13 6.18 -6.96
CA TYR A 51 2.24 5.12 -6.47
C TYR A 51 1.84 5.30 -5.00
N TRP A 52 0.93 6.24 -4.73
CA TRP A 52 0.55 6.60 -3.36
C TRP A 52 -0.95 6.59 -3.16
N GLY A 53 -1.39 5.93 -2.09
CA GLY A 53 -2.78 5.95 -1.62
C GLY A 53 -2.97 6.91 -0.46
N TYR A 54 -4.04 6.73 0.31
CA TYR A 54 -4.24 7.52 1.53
C TYR A 54 -3.33 7.00 2.64
N ARG A 55 -2.12 7.56 2.72
CA ARG A 55 -1.03 7.19 3.65
C ARG A 55 -0.45 5.78 3.44
N TRP A 56 -0.70 5.17 2.29
CA TRP A 56 -0.12 3.89 1.90
C TRP A 56 0.81 4.05 0.70
N ALA A 57 2.00 3.46 0.79
CA ALA A 57 2.79 3.15 -0.40
C ALA A 57 2.06 2.04 -1.16
N ILE A 58 1.82 2.26 -2.45
CA ILE A 58 1.11 1.30 -3.31
C ILE A 58 2.15 0.61 -4.16
N ASN A 59 2.06 -0.72 -4.25
CA ASN A 59 2.94 -1.47 -5.12
C ASN A 59 2.68 -1.08 -6.59
N GLY A 60 3.77 -0.83 -7.33
CA GLY A 60 3.73 -0.36 -8.71
C GLY A 60 5.09 -0.52 -9.39
N THR A 61 5.43 0.40 -10.29
CA THR A 61 6.74 0.41 -10.98
C THR A 61 7.83 1.15 -10.21
N LYS A 62 7.46 1.97 -9.21
CA LYS A 62 8.38 2.59 -8.26
C LYS A 62 9.02 1.53 -7.36
N ARG A 63 10.30 1.70 -7.02
CA ARG A 63 11.13 0.71 -6.30
C ARG A 63 11.96 1.32 -5.16
N ASP A 64 11.36 2.14 -4.30
CA ASP A 64 12.08 2.84 -3.23
C ASP A 64 12.02 2.20 -1.83
N GLY A 65 11.37 1.02 -1.71
CA GLY A 65 11.42 0.15 -0.53
C GLY A 65 10.09 -0.54 -0.19
N GLY A 66 10.15 -1.77 0.33
CA GLY A 66 8.96 -2.54 0.75
C GLY A 66 8.22 -3.29 -0.37
N ASP A 67 8.66 -3.17 -1.61
CA ASP A 67 8.14 -3.99 -2.72
C ASP A 67 8.59 -5.45 -2.63
N LEU A 68 7.83 -6.35 -3.25
CA LEU A 68 8.28 -7.73 -3.46
C LEU A 68 9.38 -7.72 -4.53
N PHE A 69 10.62 -7.89 -4.07
CA PHE A 69 11.84 -7.97 -4.90
C PHE A 69 12.28 -9.40 -5.19
N SER A 70 11.58 -10.42 -4.65
CA SER A 70 11.91 -11.80 -4.98
C SER A 70 11.55 -12.07 -6.44
N PRO A 71 12.32 -12.93 -7.15
CA PRO A 71 11.81 -13.58 -8.36
C PRO A 71 10.43 -14.17 -8.04
N GLU A 72 9.56 -14.31 -9.06
CA GLU A 72 8.31 -15.07 -8.87
C GLU A 72 8.66 -16.37 -8.13
N ALA A 73 8.01 -16.59 -6.98
CA ALA A 73 8.17 -17.84 -6.27
C ALA A 73 7.72 -18.95 -7.22
N ILE A 74 8.67 -19.78 -7.65
CA ILE A 74 8.43 -20.97 -8.49
C ILE A 74 7.57 -21.95 -7.70
#